data_AF-A0A7G2IXY4-F1
#
_entry.id   AF-A0A7G2IXY4-F1
#
_cell.length_a   1.000
_cell.length_b   1.000
_cell.length_c   1.000
_cell.angle_alpha   90.00
_cell.angle_beta   90.00
_cell.angle_gamma   90.00
#
_symmetry.space_group_name_H-M   'P 1'
#
loop_
_entity.id
_entity.type
_entity.pdbx_description
1 polymer ?
#
loop_
_entity_poly.entity_id
_entity_poly.type
_entity_poly.pdbx_seq_one_letter_code
_entity_poly.pdbx_strand_id
1 'polypeptide(L)'
;MLLPVIKQAGNFFNPHKLHTLNHHGDYFQVAGPLNIGRTPQGRPIIFQAGASADGKKLAAQHADAIFTHQESLAEAKAFYQDVKSQLEIAGRHPDQLHIFQGVSVIVGDSEEDVEQQYQTTAALVSVTDALNYLGRYFEHHDFAQYPLDAPFPDLGSLGQNSFRSTTDEIKRNARERGLTLRQVALEAASPRPRFSGTPEQVADGLQQWFDEKAADGFIIQGGTPDTFPRFVEQVVPVLQARGLFRHEYPGTTLRASLGLTTPANQFAQ
;
A
#
# COMPACT_ATOMS: atom_id res chain seq x y z
N MET A 1 -22.79 19.91 8.66
CA MET A 1 -23.94 20.76 8.29
C MET A 1 -23.47 22.21 8.36
N LEU A 2 -23.34 22.88 7.21
CA LEU A 2 -23.08 24.33 7.16
C LEU A 2 -24.15 25.02 8.01
N LEU A 3 -23.73 25.99 8.82
CA LEU A 3 -24.60 26.75 9.72
C LEU A 3 -25.81 27.25 8.90
N PRO A 4 -27.06 27.00 9.34
CA PRO A 4 -28.22 27.45 8.57
C PRO A 4 -28.20 28.98 8.50
N VAL A 5 -28.06 29.51 7.29
CA VAL A 5 -28.16 30.96 7.05
C VAL A 5 -29.63 31.33 7.19
N ILE A 6 -30.01 31.86 8.35
CA ILE A 6 -31.37 32.37 8.57
C ILE A 6 -31.45 33.77 7.97
N LYS A 7 -31.65 33.83 6.63
CA LYS A 7 -31.69 35.10 5.87
C LYS A 7 -32.73 36.09 6.38
N GLN A 8 -33.81 35.63 7.02
CA GLN A 8 -34.92 36.48 7.47
C GLN A 8 -34.63 37.28 8.77
N ALA A 9 -33.58 36.93 9.53
CA ALA A 9 -33.34 37.51 10.87
C ALA A 9 -31.97 38.21 11.02
N GLY A 10 -31.18 38.36 9.95
CA GLY A 10 -29.80 38.89 10.03
C GLY A 10 -28.80 37.99 10.76
N ASN A 11 -29.24 36.81 11.24
CA ASN A 11 -28.42 35.86 11.98
C ASN A 11 -27.73 34.89 11.00
N PHE A 12 -26.43 35.10 10.77
CA PHE A 12 -25.64 34.26 9.86
C PHE A 12 -25.30 32.88 10.46
N PHE A 13 -25.13 32.79 11.79
CA PHE A 13 -24.83 31.54 12.48
C PHE A 13 -25.29 31.56 13.94
N ASN A 14 -25.35 30.38 14.57
CA ASN A 14 -25.62 30.25 16.00
C ASN A 14 -24.30 30.28 16.79
N PRO A 15 -24.05 31.30 17.64
CA PRO A 15 -22.81 31.42 18.40
C PRO A 15 -22.58 30.29 19.41
N HIS A 16 -23.65 29.65 19.91
CA HIS A 16 -23.55 28.52 20.84
C HIS A 16 -23.09 27.22 20.15
N LYS A 17 -23.02 27.20 18.81
CA LYS A 17 -22.49 26.07 18.01
C LYS A 17 -21.09 26.34 17.44
N LEU A 18 -20.46 27.45 17.84
CA LEU A 18 -19.06 27.78 17.53
C LEU A 18 -18.23 27.60 18.79
N HIS A 19 -17.17 26.78 18.71
CA HIS A 19 -16.36 26.40 19.86
C HIS A 19 -14.90 26.75 19.62
N THR A 20 -14.29 27.45 20.59
CA THR A 20 -12.83 27.58 20.67
C THR A 20 -12.21 26.23 21.05
N LEU A 21 -10.99 25.98 20.58
CA LEU A 21 -10.26 24.77 20.90
C LEU A 21 -9.53 24.90 22.25
N ASN A 22 -8.92 26.07 22.51
CA ASN A 22 -8.14 26.38 23.71
C ASN A 22 -7.15 25.25 24.09
N HIS A 23 -6.44 24.71 23.11
CA HIS A 23 -5.43 23.67 23.35
C HIS A 23 -4.15 24.30 23.90
N HIS A 24 -3.63 23.77 25.00
CA HIS A 24 -2.33 24.09 25.58
C HIS A 24 -1.61 22.77 25.88
N GLY A 25 -0.60 22.44 25.09
CA GLY A 25 0.24 21.27 25.30
C GLY A 25 1.72 21.63 25.24
N ASP A 26 2.57 20.64 25.45
CA ASP A 26 4.03 20.82 25.51
C ASP A 26 4.63 21.39 24.21
N TYR A 27 3.98 21.11 23.07
CA TYR A 27 4.47 21.49 21.75
C TYR A 27 3.65 22.59 21.07
N PHE A 28 2.36 22.73 21.40
CA PHE A 28 1.47 23.64 20.70
C PHE A 28 0.49 24.34 21.64
N GLN A 29 0.19 25.59 21.31
CA GLN A 29 -0.84 26.39 21.97
C GLN A 29 -1.74 27.02 20.91
N VAL A 30 -3.01 26.62 20.87
CA VAL A 30 -3.96 26.98 19.80
C VAL A 30 -5.33 27.33 20.38
N ALA A 31 -5.73 28.60 20.25
CA ALA A 31 -7.01 29.09 20.74
C ALA A 31 -8.21 28.62 19.89
N GLY A 32 -8.11 28.67 18.55
CA GLY A 32 -9.27 28.51 17.66
C GLY A 32 -10.22 29.73 17.69
N PRO A 33 -11.45 29.63 17.14
CA PRO A 33 -12.01 28.49 16.40
C PRO A 33 -11.41 28.39 14.98
N LEU A 34 -11.59 27.23 14.34
CA LEU A 34 -11.27 27.08 12.92
C LEU A 34 -12.28 27.88 12.07
N ASN A 35 -11.81 28.56 11.03
CA ASN A 35 -12.60 29.47 10.19
C ASN A 35 -13.33 28.76 9.01
N ILE A 36 -13.48 27.44 9.05
CA ILE A 36 -14.16 26.64 8.03
C ILE A 36 -15.14 25.65 8.64
N GLY A 37 -16.26 25.41 7.95
CA GLY A 37 -17.28 24.44 8.35
C GLY A 37 -16.85 22.97 8.14
N ARG A 38 -17.48 22.06 8.88
CA ARG A 38 -17.27 20.61 8.71
C ARG A 38 -17.81 20.10 7.38
N THR A 39 -17.10 19.15 6.78
CA THR A 39 -17.51 18.45 5.56
C THR A 39 -18.63 17.43 5.84
N PRO A 40 -19.33 16.91 4.81
CA PRO A 40 -20.35 15.88 4.99
C PRO A 40 -19.88 14.60 5.68
N GLN A 41 -18.58 14.27 5.62
CA GLN A 41 -17.97 13.11 6.30
C GLN A 41 -17.42 13.41 7.70
N GLY A 42 -17.74 14.58 8.26
CA GLY A 42 -17.34 14.99 9.61
C GLY A 42 -15.92 15.56 9.68
N ARG A 43 -14.91 14.73 9.39
CA ARG A 43 -13.49 15.10 9.25
C ARG A 43 -12.84 14.30 8.11
N PRO A 44 -11.71 14.77 7.53
CA PRO A 44 -10.93 13.99 6.59
C PRO A 44 -10.55 12.60 7.13
N ILE A 45 -10.37 11.66 6.23
CA ILE A 45 -9.82 10.32 6.52
C ILE A 45 -8.34 10.48 6.86
N ILE A 46 -7.90 9.84 7.94
CA ILE A 46 -6.51 9.87 8.39
C ILE A 46 -5.84 8.55 8.02
N PHE A 47 -4.97 8.62 7.02
CA PHE A 47 -4.02 7.55 6.69
C PHE A 47 -2.73 7.72 7.49
N GLN A 48 -2.17 6.61 7.95
CA GLN A 48 -0.84 6.56 8.55
C GLN A 48 -0.03 5.39 7.96
N ALA A 49 1.30 5.47 8.07
CA ALA A 49 2.22 4.45 7.55
C ALA A 49 3.29 4.05 8.59
N GLY A 50 2.99 4.23 9.88
CA GLY A 50 3.92 3.89 10.96
C GLY A 50 3.98 2.39 11.20
N ALA A 51 5.12 1.77 10.88
CA ALA A 51 5.34 0.33 11.09
C ALA A 51 5.94 -0.02 12.48
N SER A 52 6.50 0.97 13.19
CA SER A 52 7.06 0.78 14.53
C SER A 52 5.98 0.50 15.58
N ALA A 53 6.37 0.03 16.77
CA ALA A 53 5.43 -0.18 17.88
C ALA A 53 4.66 1.11 18.23
N ASP A 54 5.35 2.24 18.36
CA ASP A 54 4.71 3.54 18.62
C ASP A 54 3.83 4.01 17.45
N GLY A 55 4.28 3.76 16.22
CA GLY A 55 3.51 4.08 15.01
C GLY A 55 2.19 3.31 14.96
N LYS A 56 2.23 2.01 15.25
CA LYS A 56 1.03 1.15 15.33
C LYS A 56 0.11 1.59 16.46
N LYS A 57 0.65 1.94 17.62
CA LYS A 57 -0.14 2.45 18.76
C LYS A 57 -0.85 3.77 18.41
N LEU A 58 -0.14 4.70 17.78
CA LEU A 58 -0.72 5.97 17.32
C LEU A 58 -1.83 5.72 16.28
N ALA A 59 -1.60 4.81 15.34
CA ALA A 59 -2.57 4.46 14.31
C ALA A 59 -3.81 3.81 14.91
N ALA A 60 -3.61 2.86 15.84
CA ALA A 60 -4.69 2.23 16.58
C ALA A 60 -5.55 3.25 17.32
N GLN A 61 -5.00 4.37 17.80
CA GLN A 61 -5.78 5.41 18.47
C GLN A 61 -6.50 6.38 17.52
N HIS A 62 -5.90 6.73 16.38
CA HIS A 62 -6.34 7.90 15.61
C HIS A 62 -6.58 7.66 14.11
N ALA A 63 -5.95 6.65 13.51
CA ALA A 63 -6.04 6.43 12.08
C ALA A 63 -7.37 5.77 11.69
N ASP A 64 -7.89 6.17 10.53
CA ASP A 64 -9.00 5.51 9.84
C ASP A 64 -8.47 4.42 8.90
N ALA A 65 -7.21 4.54 8.46
CA ALA A 65 -6.56 3.61 7.55
C ALA A 65 -5.04 3.57 7.77
N ILE A 66 -4.43 2.42 7.50
CA ILE A 66 -2.98 2.24 7.46
C ILE A 66 -2.57 1.86 6.04
N PHE A 67 -1.51 2.48 5.54
CA PHE A 67 -0.76 2.00 4.39
C PHE A 67 0.46 1.23 4.91
N THR A 68 0.66 0.02 4.41
CA THR A 68 1.79 -0.83 4.78
C THR A 68 2.23 -1.65 3.57
N HIS A 69 3.42 -2.23 3.65
CA HIS A 69 3.95 -3.13 2.64
C HIS A 69 4.66 -4.27 3.36
N GLN A 70 4.28 -5.50 3.05
CA GLN A 70 4.84 -6.72 3.64
C GLN A 70 5.28 -7.66 2.53
N GLU A 71 6.42 -8.32 2.72
CA GLU A 71 7.07 -9.12 1.66
C GLU A 71 6.52 -10.54 1.55
N SER A 72 5.73 -10.96 2.52
CA SER A 72 5.04 -12.24 2.46
C SER A 72 3.64 -12.17 3.05
N LEU A 73 2.82 -13.14 2.67
CA LEU A 73 1.50 -13.33 3.27
C LEU A 73 1.61 -13.56 4.78
N ALA A 74 2.62 -14.30 5.23
CA ALA A 74 2.83 -14.57 6.66
C ALA A 74 3.12 -13.28 7.45
N GLU A 75 4.01 -12.43 6.95
CA GLU A 75 4.30 -11.11 7.54
C GLU A 75 3.08 -10.19 7.50
N ALA A 76 2.33 -10.19 6.40
CA ALA A 76 1.10 -9.42 6.26
C ALA A 76 0.04 -9.83 7.29
N LYS A 77 -0.15 -11.13 7.52
CA LYS A 77 -1.06 -11.65 8.55
C LYS A 77 -0.60 -11.29 9.96
N ALA A 78 0.70 -11.42 10.24
CA ALA A 78 1.25 -11.05 11.54
C ALA A 78 1.05 -9.55 11.83
N PHE A 79 1.33 -8.69 10.85
CA PHE A 79 1.10 -7.25 10.96
C PHE A 79 -0.38 -6.91 11.16
N TYR A 80 -1.27 -7.54 10.37
CA TYR A 80 -2.71 -7.34 10.48
C TYR A 80 -3.22 -7.69 11.87
N GLN A 81 -2.87 -8.87 12.38
CA GLN A 81 -3.27 -9.34 13.71
C GLN A 81 -2.79 -8.41 14.81
N ASP A 82 -1.52 -7.98 14.76
CA ASP A 82 -0.95 -7.05 15.74
C ASP A 82 -1.71 -5.71 15.75
N VAL A 83 -1.88 -5.07 14.58
CA VAL A 83 -2.62 -3.80 14.51
C VAL A 83 -4.05 -3.93 15.02
N LYS A 84 -4.78 -4.97 14.59
CA LYS A 84 -6.18 -5.16 15.03
C LYS A 84 -6.27 -5.41 16.54
N SER A 85 -5.30 -6.10 17.15
CA SER A 85 -5.26 -6.28 18.61
C SER A 85 -5.05 -4.96 19.37
N GLN A 86 -4.28 -4.03 18.81
CA GLN A 86 -4.05 -2.72 19.41
C GLN A 86 -5.30 -1.82 19.36
N LEU A 87 -6.16 -2.00 18.36
CA LEU A 87 -7.46 -1.30 18.32
C LEU A 87 -8.34 -1.68 19.52
N GLU A 88 -8.39 -2.97 19.86
CA GLU A 88 -9.17 -3.45 21.00
C GLU A 88 -8.66 -2.83 22.31
N ILE A 89 -7.34 -2.80 22.50
CA ILE A 89 -6.70 -2.12 23.65
C ILE A 89 -7.05 -0.63 23.69
N ALA A 90 -7.16 0.02 22.53
CA ALA A 90 -7.56 1.42 22.41
C ALA A 90 -9.09 1.65 22.51
N GLY A 91 -9.89 0.61 22.76
CA GLY A 91 -11.34 0.69 22.86
C GLY A 91 -12.06 0.94 21.53
N ARG A 92 -11.45 0.54 20.41
CA ARG A 92 -12.01 0.67 19.05
C ARG A 92 -12.36 -0.69 18.46
N HIS A 93 -13.38 -0.70 17.61
CA HIS A 93 -13.76 -1.88 16.87
C HIS A 93 -12.79 -2.14 15.70
N PRO A 94 -12.40 -3.39 15.39
CA PRO A 94 -11.50 -3.74 14.29
C PRO A 94 -11.85 -3.11 12.93
N ASP A 95 -13.15 -2.93 12.65
CA ASP A 95 -13.66 -2.36 11.38
C ASP A 95 -13.53 -0.83 11.30
N GLN A 96 -13.08 -0.16 12.37
CA GLN A 96 -12.89 1.29 12.38
C GLN A 96 -11.52 1.73 11.83
N LEU A 97 -10.62 0.79 11.50
CA LEU A 97 -9.35 1.05 10.84
C LEU A 97 -9.12 0.00 9.75
N HIS A 98 -8.90 0.46 8.52
CA HIS A 98 -8.60 -0.43 7.40
C HIS A 98 -7.10 -0.54 7.14
N ILE A 99 -6.62 -1.74 6.86
CA ILE A 99 -5.20 -2.00 6.54
C ILE A 99 -5.05 -2.22 5.04
N PHE A 100 -4.39 -1.28 4.37
CA PHE A 100 -4.11 -1.32 2.94
C PHE A 100 -2.67 -1.77 2.67
N GLN A 101 -2.52 -2.90 1.99
CA GLN A 101 -1.23 -3.34 1.48
C GLN A 101 -0.91 -2.61 0.17
N GLY A 102 0.27 -1.99 0.09
CA GLY A 102 0.84 -1.50 -1.16
C GLY A 102 1.31 -2.68 -1.99
N VAL A 103 0.74 -2.86 -3.18
CA VAL A 103 1.04 -3.99 -4.03
C VAL A 103 1.27 -3.54 -5.46
N SER A 104 2.34 -4.05 -6.06
CA SER A 104 2.57 -3.92 -7.49
C SER A 104 1.85 -5.04 -8.22
N VAL A 105 1.29 -4.73 -9.40
CA VAL A 105 0.61 -5.70 -10.25
C VAL A 105 1.11 -5.68 -11.70
N ILE A 106 1.03 -6.81 -12.38
CA ILE A 106 1.08 -6.91 -13.86
C ILE A 106 -0.09 -7.78 -14.29
N VAL A 107 -0.94 -7.25 -15.15
CA VAL A 107 -2.11 -7.96 -15.68
C VAL A 107 -1.86 -8.20 -17.16
N GLY A 108 -1.73 -9.46 -17.55
CA GLY A 108 -1.51 -9.85 -18.95
C GLY A 108 -2.54 -10.87 -19.42
N ASP A 109 -2.74 -10.94 -20.73
CA ASP A 109 -3.68 -11.89 -21.33
C ASP A 109 -3.13 -13.33 -21.35
N SER A 110 -1.81 -13.48 -21.13
CA SER A 110 -1.08 -14.74 -21.04
C SER A 110 0.24 -14.56 -20.27
N GLU A 111 0.91 -15.66 -19.94
CA GLU A 111 2.25 -15.62 -19.33
C GLU A 111 3.28 -14.87 -20.20
N GLU A 112 3.16 -14.98 -21.52
CA GLU A 112 4.04 -14.29 -22.47
C GLU A 112 3.83 -12.77 -22.45
N ASP A 113 2.57 -12.32 -22.39
CA ASP A 113 2.23 -10.89 -22.27
C ASP A 113 2.74 -10.32 -20.93
N VAL A 114 2.55 -11.04 -19.82
CA VAL A 114 3.09 -10.65 -18.50
C VAL A 114 4.62 -10.52 -18.55
N GLU A 115 5.30 -11.49 -19.17
CA GLU A 115 6.75 -11.45 -19.31
C GLU A 115 7.21 -10.27 -20.17
N GLN A 116 6.54 -10.02 -21.31
CA GLN A 116 6.87 -8.91 -22.19
C GLN A 116 6.68 -7.54 -21.50
N GLN A 117 5.59 -7.37 -20.76
CA GLN A 117 5.32 -6.16 -19.98
C GLN A 117 6.38 -5.94 -18.89
N TYR A 118 6.75 -7.01 -18.18
CA TYR A 118 7.81 -6.96 -17.20
C TYR A 118 9.14 -6.55 -17.84
N GLN A 119 9.54 -7.20 -18.95
CA GLN A 119 10.80 -6.89 -19.64
C GLN A 119 10.84 -5.45 -20.15
N THR A 120 9.71 -4.93 -20.64
CA THR A 120 9.59 -3.54 -21.10
C THR A 120 9.79 -2.56 -19.94
N THR A 121 9.22 -2.87 -18.77
CA THR A 121 9.41 -2.06 -17.55
C THR A 121 10.85 -2.13 -17.05
N ALA A 122 11.40 -3.35 -16.96
CA ALA A 122 12.77 -3.58 -16.50
C ALA A 122 13.80 -2.91 -17.42
N ALA A 123 13.56 -2.88 -18.74
CA ALA A 123 14.42 -2.23 -19.72
C ALA A 123 14.49 -0.69 -19.58
N LEU A 124 13.61 -0.07 -18.78
CA LEU A 124 13.71 1.36 -18.44
C LEU A 124 14.88 1.64 -17.48
N VAL A 125 15.34 0.63 -16.74
CA VAL A 125 16.54 0.74 -15.90
C VAL A 125 17.77 0.51 -16.77
N SER A 126 18.72 1.44 -16.74
CA SER A 126 19.98 1.26 -17.46
C SER A 126 20.72 0.04 -16.89
N VAL A 127 21.33 -0.76 -17.76
CA VAL A 127 22.07 -1.96 -17.33
C VAL A 127 23.18 -1.60 -16.34
N THR A 128 23.83 -0.46 -16.52
CA THR A 128 24.85 0.05 -15.60
C THR A 128 24.28 0.27 -14.20
N ASP A 129 23.12 0.92 -14.09
CA ASP A 129 22.46 1.14 -12.80
C ASP A 129 21.99 -0.16 -12.17
N ALA A 130 21.50 -1.11 -13.00
CA ALA A 130 21.07 -2.43 -12.56
C ALA A 130 22.24 -3.24 -11.96
N LEU A 131 23.41 -3.24 -12.62
CA LEU A 131 24.62 -3.89 -12.10
C LEU A 131 25.11 -3.22 -10.81
N ASN A 132 25.10 -1.88 -10.77
CA ASN A 132 25.47 -1.13 -9.56
C ASN A 132 24.54 -1.45 -8.38
N TYR A 133 23.23 -1.60 -8.65
CA TYR A 133 22.25 -1.95 -7.64
C TYR A 133 22.48 -3.38 -7.13
N LEU A 134 22.64 -4.33 -8.05
CA LEU A 134 22.96 -5.73 -7.73
C LEU A 134 24.25 -5.84 -6.89
N GLY A 135 25.29 -5.08 -7.25
CA GLY A 135 26.57 -5.02 -6.54
C GLY A 135 26.42 -4.73 -5.04
N ARG A 136 25.46 -3.89 -4.65
CA ARG A 136 25.21 -3.53 -3.22
C ARG A 136 24.93 -4.76 -2.36
N TYR A 137 24.23 -5.75 -2.88
CA TYR A 137 23.94 -6.99 -2.14
C TYR A 137 25.20 -7.84 -1.95
N PHE A 138 26.14 -7.77 -2.88
CA PHE A 138 27.37 -8.53 -2.92
C PHE A 138 28.59 -7.66 -2.53
N GLU A 139 28.51 -6.90 -1.44
CA GLU A 139 29.66 -6.14 -0.91
C GLU A 139 30.21 -5.09 -1.90
N HIS A 140 29.33 -4.46 -2.68
CA HIS A 140 29.68 -3.53 -3.76
C HIS A 140 30.54 -4.15 -4.87
N HIS A 141 30.40 -5.46 -5.10
CA HIS A 141 31.11 -6.16 -6.17
C HIS A 141 30.79 -5.59 -7.54
N ASP A 142 31.85 -5.42 -8.35
CA ASP A 142 31.73 -4.92 -9.72
C ASP A 142 31.29 -6.04 -10.65
N PHE A 143 30.02 -6.07 -11.03
CA PHE A 143 29.52 -7.04 -11.99
C PHE A 143 29.80 -6.68 -13.45
N ALA A 144 30.24 -5.46 -13.76
CA ALA A 144 30.56 -5.05 -15.13
C ALA A 144 31.77 -5.80 -15.71
N GLN A 145 32.56 -6.47 -14.85
CA GLN A 145 33.67 -7.33 -15.27
C GLN A 145 33.23 -8.64 -15.96
N TYR A 146 31.95 -9.01 -15.89
CA TYR A 146 31.43 -10.25 -16.48
C TYR A 146 30.61 -9.99 -17.75
N PRO A 147 30.55 -10.96 -18.69
CA PRO A 147 29.67 -10.85 -19.86
C PRO A 147 28.19 -10.83 -19.45
N LEU A 148 27.45 -9.80 -19.89
CA LEU A 148 26.06 -9.57 -19.53
C LEU A 148 25.12 -10.72 -19.91
N ASP A 149 25.32 -11.30 -21.08
CA ASP A 149 24.44 -12.33 -21.65
C ASP A 149 24.97 -13.76 -21.41
N ALA A 150 25.98 -13.91 -20.55
CA ALA A 150 26.40 -15.20 -20.03
C ALA A 150 25.57 -15.57 -18.78
N PRO A 151 25.51 -16.87 -18.41
CA PRO A 151 24.90 -17.30 -17.15
C PRO A 151 25.44 -16.51 -15.96
N PHE A 152 24.58 -16.25 -14.97
CA PHE A 152 24.97 -15.55 -13.75
C PHE A 152 26.23 -16.18 -13.12
N PRO A 153 27.29 -15.41 -12.80
CA PRO A 153 28.57 -15.95 -12.38
C PRO A 153 28.45 -16.75 -11.07
N ASP A 154 29.27 -17.79 -10.92
CA ASP A 154 29.38 -18.48 -9.64
C ASP A 154 30.25 -17.64 -8.68
N LEU A 155 29.59 -17.01 -7.72
CA LEU A 155 30.22 -16.07 -6.78
C LEU A 155 30.71 -16.72 -5.48
N GLY A 156 30.55 -18.05 -5.33
CA GLY A 156 30.94 -18.78 -4.13
C GLY A 156 30.32 -18.20 -2.85
N SER A 157 31.19 -17.79 -1.91
CA SER A 157 30.79 -17.23 -0.62
C SER A 157 30.53 -15.72 -0.62
N LEU A 158 30.69 -15.04 -1.76
CA LEU A 158 30.44 -13.60 -1.84
C LEU A 158 28.98 -13.27 -1.46
N GLY A 159 28.80 -12.20 -0.69
CA GLY A 159 27.49 -11.77 -0.18
C GLY A 159 27.09 -12.36 1.18
N GLN A 160 27.89 -13.27 1.75
CA GLN A 160 27.61 -13.89 3.06
C GLN A 160 27.67 -12.91 4.24
N ASN A 161 28.44 -11.82 4.15
CA ASN A 161 28.70 -10.91 5.27
C ASN A 161 27.72 -9.74 5.39
N SER A 162 26.83 -9.56 4.40
CA SER A 162 25.90 -8.44 4.33
C SER A 162 24.47 -8.94 4.16
N PHE A 163 24.04 -9.18 2.92
CA PHE A 163 22.67 -9.51 2.57
C PHE A 163 22.51 -11.01 2.30
N ARG A 164 22.93 -11.86 3.24
CA ARG A 164 23.01 -13.31 3.01
C ARG A 164 21.72 -13.93 2.50
N SER A 165 20.57 -13.61 3.12
CA SER A 165 19.27 -14.14 2.68
C SER A 165 18.95 -13.75 1.24
N THR A 166 19.11 -12.47 0.90
CA THR A 166 18.85 -11.93 -0.44
C THR A 166 19.81 -12.49 -1.47
N THR A 167 21.10 -12.56 -1.16
CA THR A 167 22.12 -13.07 -2.09
C THR A 167 21.97 -14.57 -2.33
N ASP A 168 21.63 -15.36 -1.30
CA ASP A 168 21.36 -16.79 -1.46
C ASP A 168 20.09 -17.04 -2.29
N GLU A 169 19.05 -16.22 -2.13
CA GLU A 169 17.87 -16.24 -2.99
C GLU A 169 18.17 -15.87 -4.45
N ILE A 170 18.92 -14.79 -4.69
CA ILE A 170 19.35 -14.38 -6.04
C ILE A 170 20.15 -15.51 -6.71
N LYS A 171 21.15 -16.07 -6.01
CA LYS A 171 21.98 -17.17 -6.53
C LYS A 171 21.14 -18.42 -6.85
N ARG A 172 20.18 -18.76 -5.98
CA ARG A 172 19.26 -19.89 -6.20
C ARG A 172 18.38 -19.66 -7.42
N ASN A 173 17.67 -18.52 -7.48
CA ASN A 173 16.77 -18.19 -8.57
C ASN A 173 17.50 -18.14 -9.92
N ALA A 174 18.70 -17.56 -9.97
CA ALA A 174 19.52 -17.50 -11.17
C ALA A 174 19.90 -18.90 -11.68
N ARG A 175 20.25 -19.82 -10.78
CA ARG A 175 20.61 -21.20 -11.11
C ARG A 175 19.40 -22.02 -11.57
N GLU A 176 18.29 -21.95 -10.83
CA GLU A 176 17.08 -22.73 -11.13
C GLU A 176 16.43 -22.32 -12.45
N ARG A 177 16.46 -21.02 -12.80
CA ARG A 177 15.86 -20.47 -14.02
C ARG A 177 16.85 -20.29 -15.18
N GLY A 178 18.14 -20.58 -14.96
CA GLY A 178 19.17 -20.42 -15.99
C GLY A 178 19.35 -18.98 -16.47
N LEU A 179 19.26 -18.00 -15.57
CA LEU A 179 19.26 -16.57 -15.92
C LEU A 179 20.66 -16.06 -16.30
N THR A 180 20.69 -15.09 -17.23
CA THR A 180 21.89 -14.33 -17.53
C THR A 180 22.18 -13.27 -16.47
N LEU A 181 23.42 -12.76 -16.41
CA LEU A 181 23.75 -11.64 -15.53
C LEU A 181 22.86 -10.41 -15.77
N ARG A 182 22.57 -10.11 -17.04
CA ARG A 182 21.66 -9.01 -17.41
C ARG A 182 20.29 -9.18 -16.77
N GLN A 183 19.71 -10.37 -16.88
CA GLN A 183 18.38 -10.67 -16.32
C GLN A 183 18.38 -10.56 -14.80
N VAL A 184 19.40 -11.11 -14.12
CA VAL A 184 19.52 -11.03 -12.65
C VAL A 184 19.70 -9.60 -12.17
N ALA A 185 20.53 -8.81 -12.85
CA ALA A 185 20.74 -7.41 -12.50
C ALA A 185 19.46 -6.59 -12.65
N LEU A 186 18.73 -6.80 -13.76
CA LEU A 186 17.45 -6.14 -13.99
C LEU A 186 16.38 -6.57 -12.99
N GLU A 187 16.27 -7.87 -12.66
CA GLU A 187 15.36 -8.36 -11.61
C GLU A 187 15.68 -7.84 -10.21
N ALA A 188 16.96 -7.67 -9.88
CA ALA A 188 17.36 -7.06 -8.61
C ALA A 188 16.98 -5.57 -8.55
N ALA A 189 17.15 -4.84 -9.66
CA ALA A 189 16.86 -3.40 -9.72
C ALA A 189 15.39 -3.08 -9.99
N SER A 190 14.64 -4.02 -10.57
CA SER A 190 13.20 -3.94 -10.86
C SER A 190 12.53 -5.25 -10.42
N PRO A 191 12.29 -5.45 -9.12
CA PRO A 191 11.67 -6.66 -8.62
C PRO A 191 10.34 -6.96 -9.31
N ARG A 192 10.13 -8.24 -9.66
CA ARG A 192 8.87 -8.67 -10.26
C ARG A 192 7.70 -8.41 -9.32
N PRO A 193 6.61 -7.80 -9.79
CA PRO A 193 5.40 -7.63 -9.01
C PRO A 193 4.86 -8.96 -8.49
N ARG A 194 4.52 -9.03 -7.20
CA ARG A 194 4.00 -10.27 -6.57
C ARG A 194 2.72 -10.77 -7.25
N PHE A 195 1.86 -9.84 -7.63
CA PHE A 195 0.60 -10.16 -8.29
C PHE A 195 0.75 -9.92 -9.79
N SER A 196 1.40 -10.86 -10.46
CA SER A 196 1.62 -10.85 -11.90
C SER A 196 0.97 -12.08 -12.54
N GLY A 197 0.10 -11.91 -13.53
CA GLY A 197 -0.58 -13.03 -14.16
C GLY A 197 -1.78 -12.62 -15.01
N THR A 198 -2.64 -13.60 -15.32
CA THR A 198 -3.96 -13.35 -15.88
C THR A 198 -4.86 -12.60 -14.89
N PRO A 199 -5.97 -11.99 -15.34
CA PRO A 199 -6.90 -11.32 -14.44
C PRO A 199 -7.39 -12.21 -13.28
N GLU A 200 -7.63 -13.49 -13.55
CA GLU A 200 -8.01 -14.49 -12.55
C GLU A 200 -6.89 -14.74 -11.55
N GLN A 201 -5.64 -14.92 -12.00
CA GLN A 201 -4.50 -15.18 -11.13
C GLN A 201 -4.22 -13.98 -10.20
N VAL A 202 -4.33 -12.76 -10.72
CA VAL A 202 -4.20 -11.54 -9.92
C VAL A 202 -5.34 -11.45 -8.90
N ALA A 203 -6.58 -11.70 -9.32
CA ALA A 203 -7.74 -11.72 -8.43
C ALA A 203 -7.62 -12.80 -7.34
N ASP A 204 -7.13 -14.00 -7.67
CA ASP A 204 -6.89 -15.10 -6.73
C ASP A 204 -5.90 -14.69 -5.64
N GLY A 205 -4.78 -14.06 -6.02
CA GLY A 205 -3.79 -13.61 -5.06
C GLY A 205 -4.32 -12.51 -4.12
N LEU A 206 -5.04 -11.51 -4.67
CA LEU A 206 -5.65 -10.45 -3.86
C LEU A 206 -6.73 -11.00 -2.93
N GLN A 207 -7.56 -11.92 -3.43
CA GLN A 207 -8.58 -12.60 -2.63
C GLN A 207 -7.94 -13.40 -1.49
N GLN A 208 -6.89 -14.18 -1.77
CA GLN A 208 -6.21 -14.96 -0.74
C GLN A 208 -5.75 -14.06 0.42
N TRP A 209 -5.12 -12.92 0.10
CA TRP A 209 -4.66 -11.97 1.12
C TRP A 209 -5.82 -11.34 1.91
N PHE A 210 -6.94 -11.06 1.27
CA PHE A 210 -8.13 -10.55 1.93
C PHE A 210 -8.79 -11.61 2.85
N ASP A 211 -9.04 -12.81 2.34
CA ASP A 211 -9.71 -13.90 3.04
C ASP A 211 -8.87 -14.40 4.23
N GLU A 212 -7.55 -14.46 4.08
CA GLU A 212 -6.62 -14.86 5.14
C GLU A 212 -6.32 -13.76 6.17
N LYS A 213 -7.02 -12.61 6.11
CA LYS A 213 -6.84 -11.48 7.03
C LYS A 213 -5.41 -10.91 7.02
N ALA A 214 -4.89 -10.68 5.82
CA ALA A 214 -3.61 -10.01 5.59
C ALA A 214 -3.79 -8.53 5.16
N ALA A 215 -4.98 -8.19 4.67
CA ALA A 215 -5.35 -6.85 4.24
C ALA A 215 -6.89 -6.65 4.28
N ASP A 216 -7.33 -5.40 4.48
CA ASP A 216 -8.72 -4.98 4.25
C ASP A 216 -8.91 -4.38 2.83
N GLY A 217 -7.80 -4.12 2.14
CA GLY A 217 -7.76 -3.64 0.77
C GLY A 217 -6.33 -3.42 0.28
N PHE A 218 -6.20 -2.88 -0.92
CA PHE A 218 -4.91 -2.75 -1.59
C PHE A 218 -4.73 -1.36 -2.18
N ILE A 219 -3.51 -0.84 -2.10
CA ILE A 219 -3.07 0.32 -2.87
C ILE A 219 -2.30 -0.24 -4.07
N ILE A 220 -2.93 -0.16 -5.24
CA ILE A 220 -2.42 -0.75 -6.48
C ILE A 220 -1.38 0.17 -7.12
N GLN A 221 -0.19 -0.37 -7.36
CA GLN A 221 0.89 0.26 -8.11
C GLN A 221 1.10 -0.48 -9.44
N GLY A 222 1.26 0.27 -10.52
CA GLY A 222 1.59 -0.26 -11.84
C GLY A 222 2.95 0.23 -12.32
N GLY A 223 3.64 -0.61 -13.09
CA GLY A 223 4.91 -0.26 -13.74
C GLY A 223 4.74 0.52 -15.03
N THR A 224 3.54 0.50 -15.62
CA THR A 224 3.24 1.11 -16.92
C THR A 224 1.92 1.89 -16.89
N PRO A 225 1.71 2.86 -17.81
CA PRO A 225 0.43 3.56 -17.96
C PRO A 225 -0.75 2.61 -18.20
N ASP A 226 -0.52 1.47 -18.85
CA ASP A 226 -1.57 0.50 -19.20
C ASP A 226 -1.97 -0.42 -18.04
N THR A 227 -1.16 -0.47 -16.98
CA THR A 227 -1.44 -1.36 -15.83
C THR A 227 -2.78 -1.04 -15.18
N PHE A 228 -3.10 0.26 -15.00
CA PHE A 228 -4.32 0.66 -14.31
C PHE A 228 -5.60 0.41 -15.15
N PRO A 229 -5.66 0.77 -16.45
CA PRO A 229 -6.76 0.37 -17.32
C PRO A 229 -6.99 -1.15 -17.31
N ARG A 230 -5.94 -1.97 -17.49
CA ARG A 230 -6.08 -3.44 -17.47
C ARG A 230 -6.60 -3.96 -16.14
N PHE A 231 -6.11 -3.44 -15.01
CA PHE A 231 -6.60 -3.81 -13.69
C PHE A 231 -8.10 -3.49 -13.52
N VAL A 232 -8.52 -2.28 -13.89
CA VAL A 232 -9.90 -1.84 -13.76
C VAL A 232 -10.84 -2.57 -14.72
N GLU A 233 -10.41 -2.84 -15.95
CA GLU A 233 -11.25 -3.46 -16.98
C GLU A 233 -11.29 -4.98 -16.90
N GLN A 234 -10.25 -5.63 -16.38
CA GLN A 234 -10.13 -7.09 -16.39
C GLN A 234 -10.16 -7.71 -14.99
N VAL A 235 -9.49 -7.13 -13.98
CA VAL A 235 -9.42 -7.72 -12.63
C VAL A 235 -10.64 -7.33 -11.77
N VAL A 236 -11.04 -6.05 -11.79
CA VAL A 236 -12.18 -5.59 -10.99
C VAL A 236 -13.48 -6.34 -11.30
N PRO A 237 -13.84 -6.65 -12.57
CA PRO A 237 -15.02 -7.46 -12.87
C PRO A 237 -14.95 -8.88 -12.28
N VAL A 238 -13.76 -9.50 -12.25
CA VAL A 238 -13.57 -10.80 -11.61
C VAL A 238 -13.82 -10.70 -10.10
N LEU A 239 -13.26 -9.69 -9.44
CA LEU A 239 -13.49 -9.45 -8.00
C LEU A 239 -14.97 -9.13 -7.69
N GLN A 240 -15.65 -8.38 -8.56
CA GLN A 240 -17.07 -8.10 -8.46
C GLN A 240 -17.93 -9.37 -8.61
N ALA A 241 -17.66 -10.21 -9.61
CA ALA A 241 -18.36 -11.47 -9.81
C ALA A 241 -18.20 -12.43 -8.60
N ARG A 242 -17.11 -12.29 -7.84
CA ARG A 242 -16.85 -13.03 -6.59
C ARG A 242 -17.43 -12.35 -5.34
N GLY A 243 -18.06 -11.19 -5.46
CA GLY A 243 -18.60 -10.43 -4.32
C GLY A 243 -17.53 -9.75 -3.45
N LEU A 244 -16.29 -9.61 -3.93
CA LEU A 244 -15.16 -9.01 -3.20
C LEU A 244 -14.99 -7.52 -3.48
N PHE A 245 -15.69 -6.99 -4.48
CA PHE A 245 -15.65 -5.58 -4.80
C PHE A 245 -17.05 -5.06 -5.10
N ARG A 246 -17.30 -3.80 -4.74
CA ARG A 246 -18.59 -3.15 -4.95
C ARG A 246 -18.91 -2.94 -6.43
N HIS A 247 -20.18 -3.03 -6.80
CA HIS A 247 -20.67 -2.63 -8.14
C HIS A 247 -20.99 -1.14 -8.22
N GLU A 248 -21.42 -0.54 -7.11
CA GLU A 248 -21.76 0.88 -7.01
C GLU A 248 -21.16 1.49 -5.76
N TYR A 249 -20.94 2.81 -5.79
CA TYR A 249 -20.46 3.53 -4.60
C TYR A 249 -21.60 3.72 -3.60
N PRO A 250 -21.42 3.37 -2.31
CA PRO A 250 -22.48 3.44 -1.30
C PRO A 250 -22.82 4.88 -0.86
N GLY A 251 -22.20 5.89 -1.46
CA GLY A 251 -22.42 7.31 -1.15
C GLY A 251 -21.42 8.22 -1.84
N THR A 252 -21.40 9.49 -1.44
CA THR A 252 -20.62 10.56 -2.08
C THR A 252 -19.36 10.97 -1.32
N THR A 253 -19.03 10.27 -0.22
CA THR A 253 -17.86 10.59 0.60
C THR A 253 -16.84 9.46 0.55
N LEU A 254 -15.57 9.79 0.75
CA LEU A 254 -14.52 8.79 0.88
C LEU A 254 -14.81 7.86 2.06
N ARG A 255 -15.29 8.42 3.17
CA ARG A 255 -15.69 7.65 4.35
C ARG A 255 -16.77 6.60 4.05
N ALA A 256 -17.81 6.97 3.28
CA ALA A 256 -18.84 6.02 2.82
C ALA A 256 -18.24 4.95 1.90
N SER A 257 -17.36 5.34 0.98
CA SER A 257 -16.68 4.40 0.06
C SER A 257 -15.82 3.37 0.79
N LEU A 258 -15.34 3.72 1.99
CA LEU A 258 -14.58 2.86 2.89
C LEU A 258 -15.46 2.15 3.93
N GLY A 259 -16.79 2.34 3.94
CA GLY A 259 -17.66 1.73 4.95
C GLY A 259 -17.40 2.20 6.39
N LEU A 260 -16.76 3.35 6.58
CA LEU A 260 -16.39 3.87 7.90
C LEU A 260 -17.52 4.74 8.47
N THR A 261 -17.71 4.71 9.79
CA THR A 261 -18.71 5.55 10.48
C THR A 261 -18.29 7.01 10.54
N THR A 262 -19.23 7.93 10.31
CA THR A 262 -18.98 9.37 10.49
C THR A 262 -18.66 9.67 11.96
N PRO A 263 -17.52 10.30 12.27
CA PRO A 263 -17.15 10.58 13.65
C PRO A 263 -18.08 11.62 14.26
N ALA A 264 -18.56 11.32 15.46
CA ALA A 264 -19.42 12.21 16.23
C ALA A 264 -18.74 13.58 16.42
N ASN A 265 -19.56 14.62 16.50
CA ASN A 265 -19.05 15.91 16.94
C ASN A 265 -18.94 15.87 18.46
N GLN A 266 -17.74 16.06 19.00
CA GLN A 266 -17.50 16.06 20.45
C GLN A 266 -18.30 17.13 21.22
N PHE A 267 -18.84 18.12 20.51
CA PHE A 267 -19.70 19.17 21.07
C PHE A 267 -21.19 18.96 20.80
N ALA A 268 -21.59 17.88 20.10
CA ALA A 268 -22.98 17.52 19.94
C ALA A 268 -23.41 16.64 21.13
N GLN A 269 -24.35 17.16 21.94
CA GLN A 269 -25.18 16.34 22.82
C GLN A 269 -26.30 15.70 22.02
#